data_AF-A0A5M6D3U3-F1
#
_entry.id   AF-A0A5M6D3U3-F1
#
_cell.length_a   1.000
_cell.length_b   1.000
_cell.length_c   1.000
_cell.angle_alpha   90.00
_cell.angle_beta   90.00
_cell.angle_gamma   90.00
#
_symmetry.space_group_name_H-M   'P 1'
#
loop_
_entity.id
_entity.type
_entity.pdbx_description
1 polymer ?
#
loop_
_entity_poly.entity_id
_entity_poly.type
_entity_poly.pdbx_seq_one_letter_code
_entity_poly.pdbx_strand_id
1 'polypeptide(L)'
;MKRVIIVPDFPPKRAISNVRESYQAAADRWDAELIWFSQCDSGGHCFWRKMRAFAAVLDRFDEAHVLQLDNDMLIREDCPSPFDLVSPDQFAMVAGRQRPDRRVDESSWGARAHRTWATRMNTDQLPPALHPNGGLYLYGLPHFLSVWQRIEKAQKRWSNYGDMGADESIIGNVLWSRCRDAIRFLPQEFNTVLCQNGWLLRDNFSPTYITHYAMGAKEKLAEANWRVTGWPWDNDDPVRNIAREVRRGKHKVGCLVSPDSDTACKLLILFPELQLFGIHANRRVGVLQDPDDVSMQLHASRTSYLLVRQILSALGPLARRYRPLFCDLSFAEELAGPFDFISEGSLQA
;
A
#
# COMPACT_ATOMS: atom_id res chain seq x y z
N MET A 1 23.79 -13.34 -1.45
CA MET A 1 22.46 -13.69 -0.92
C MET A 1 21.48 -13.84 -2.07
N LYS A 2 20.72 -14.95 -2.12
CA LYS A 2 19.75 -15.23 -3.20
C LYS A 2 18.47 -14.41 -2.99
N ARG A 3 17.88 -13.84 -4.05
CA ARG A 3 16.55 -13.21 -4.00
C ARG A 3 15.49 -14.30 -4.19
N VAL A 4 14.47 -14.31 -3.33
CA VAL A 4 13.41 -15.33 -3.34
C VAL A 4 12.06 -14.66 -3.19
N ILE A 5 11.15 -14.92 -4.12
CA ILE A 5 9.73 -14.64 -3.97
C ILE A 5 9.06 -15.93 -3.49
N ILE A 6 8.40 -15.90 -2.34
CA ILE A 6 7.62 -17.04 -1.83
C ILE A 6 6.15 -16.71 -1.69
N VAL A 7 5.32 -17.62 -2.19
CA VAL A 7 3.88 -17.46 -2.26
C VAL A 7 3.19 -18.67 -1.64
N PRO A 8 2.48 -18.52 -0.51
CA PRO A 8 1.65 -19.58 0.04
C PRO A 8 0.45 -19.83 -0.89
N ASP A 9 0.34 -21.04 -1.43
CA ASP A 9 -0.63 -21.38 -2.46
C ASP A 9 -1.41 -22.65 -2.12
N PHE A 10 -2.41 -22.47 -1.27
CA PHE A 10 -3.12 -23.57 -0.62
C PHE A 10 -4.55 -23.78 -1.14
N PRO A 11 -5.05 -25.03 -1.17
CA PRO A 11 -6.48 -25.28 -1.36
C PRO A 11 -7.35 -24.63 -0.26
N PRO A 12 -8.61 -24.25 -0.56
CA PRO A 12 -9.27 -24.36 -1.88
C PRO A 12 -9.02 -23.18 -2.82
N LYS A 13 -8.41 -22.09 -2.34
CA LYS A 13 -8.23 -20.84 -3.10
C LYS A 13 -6.78 -20.70 -3.55
N ARG A 14 -6.40 -21.43 -4.61
CA ARG A 14 -5.09 -21.31 -5.25
C ARG A 14 -5.02 -20.11 -6.20
N ALA A 15 -3.80 -19.66 -6.49
CA ALA A 15 -3.53 -18.63 -7.49
C ALA A 15 -4.01 -19.08 -8.87
N ILE A 16 -4.77 -18.21 -9.54
CA ILE A 16 -5.17 -18.37 -10.94
C ILE A 16 -3.98 -18.10 -11.87
N SER A 17 -4.12 -18.44 -13.16
CA SER A 17 -3.07 -18.25 -14.18
C SER A 17 -2.55 -16.82 -14.23
N ASN A 18 -3.44 -15.82 -14.26
CA ASN A 18 -3.07 -14.41 -14.36
C ASN A 18 -2.11 -13.95 -13.23
N VAL A 19 -2.37 -14.37 -11.99
CA VAL A 19 -1.48 -14.11 -10.86
C VAL A 19 -0.13 -14.78 -11.06
N ARG A 20 -0.12 -16.05 -11.46
CA ARG A 20 1.11 -16.81 -11.69
C ARG A 20 1.98 -16.17 -12.76
N GLU A 21 1.37 -15.75 -13.85
CA GLU A 21 2.06 -15.07 -14.95
C GLU A 21 2.68 -13.74 -14.49
N SER A 22 1.93 -12.93 -13.74
CA SER A 22 2.45 -11.65 -13.22
C SER A 22 3.62 -11.86 -12.26
N TYR A 23 3.58 -12.91 -11.44
CA TYR A 23 4.64 -13.25 -10.49
C TYR A 23 5.86 -13.81 -11.17
N GLN A 24 5.68 -14.68 -12.17
CA GLN A 24 6.79 -15.21 -12.96
C GLN A 24 7.50 -14.07 -13.69
N ALA A 25 6.75 -13.20 -14.36
CA ALA A 25 7.32 -12.05 -15.04
C ALA A 25 8.08 -11.12 -14.07
N ALA A 26 7.58 -10.93 -12.85
CA ALA A 26 8.29 -10.16 -11.83
C ALA A 26 9.56 -10.86 -11.34
N ALA A 27 9.51 -12.17 -11.11
CA ALA A 27 10.65 -12.98 -10.70
C ALA A 27 11.79 -12.91 -11.72
N ASP A 28 11.46 -13.06 -13.01
CA ASP A 28 12.41 -12.97 -14.12
C ASP A 28 13.06 -11.58 -14.18
N ARG A 29 12.26 -10.51 -14.06
CA ARG A 29 12.76 -9.12 -14.08
C ARG A 29 13.63 -8.77 -12.88
N TRP A 30 13.34 -9.33 -11.71
CA TRP A 30 14.05 -9.00 -10.46
C TRP A 30 15.21 -9.94 -10.14
N ASP A 31 15.49 -10.90 -11.04
CA ASP A 31 16.46 -11.97 -10.86
C ASP A 31 16.23 -12.72 -9.53
N ALA A 32 14.98 -13.18 -9.33
CA ALA A 32 14.54 -13.83 -8.11
C ALA A 32 14.01 -15.25 -8.37
N GLU A 33 14.23 -16.15 -7.41
CA GLU A 33 13.62 -17.47 -7.42
C GLU A 33 12.14 -17.37 -7.03
N LEU A 34 11.23 -17.92 -7.83
CA LEU A 34 9.81 -17.98 -7.48
C LEU A 34 9.42 -19.34 -6.88
N ILE A 35 8.90 -19.34 -5.66
CA ILE A 35 8.48 -20.54 -4.94
C ILE A 35 6.98 -20.49 -4.65
N TRP A 36 6.23 -21.38 -5.29
CA TRP A 36 4.84 -21.65 -4.94
C TRP A 36 4.78 -22.70 -3.83
N PHE A 37 4.57 -22.24 -2.60
CA PHE A 37 4.50 -23.10 -1.42
C PHE A 37 3.10 -23.69 -1.25
N SER A 38 2.92 -24.92 -1.70
CA SER A 38 1.62 -25.61 -1.73
C SER A 38 1.46 -26.70 -0.66
N GLN A 39 2.55 -27.09 0.00
CA GLN A 39 2.54 -28.12 1.04
C GLN A 39 2.14 -27.50 2.38
N CYS A 40 0.98 -27.88 2.90
CA CYS A 40 0.64 -27.61 4.29
C CYS A 40 -0.32 -28.68 4.77
N ASP A 41 -0.06 -29.24 5.94
CA ASP A 41 -0.95 -30.18 6.62
C ASP A 41 -2.38 -29.61 6.66
N SER A 42 -3.37 -30.48 6.50
CA SER A 42 -4.78 -30.10 6.56
C SER A 42 -5.14 -29.58 7.96
N GLY A 43 -5.70 -28.36 8.04
CA GLY A 43 -6.21 -27.76 9.27
C GLY A 43 -5.52 -26.46 9.69
N GLY A 44 -6.17 -25.68 10.56
CA GLY A 44 -5.65 -24.43 11.14
C GLY A 44 -5.94 -23.15 10.35
N HIS A 45 -5.88 -22.01 11.04
CA HIS A 45 -6.13 -20.67 10.49
C HIS A 45 -5.14 -20.31 9.36
N CYS A 46 -5.61 -19.67 8.29
CA CYS A 46 -4.81 -19.38 7.08
C CYS A 46 -3.52 -18.59 7.37
N PHE A 47 -3.56 -17.65 8.32
CA PHE A 47 -2.39 -16.88 8.74
C PHE A 47 -1.24 -17.78 9.24
N TRP A 48 -1.54 -18.79 10.07
CA TRP A 48 -0.51 -19.69 10.58
C TRP A 48 0.14 -20.54 9.49
N ARG A 49 -0.64 -20.89 8.46
CA ARG A 49 -0.13 -21.62 7.30
C ARG A 49 0.82 -20.75 6.49
N LYS A 50 0.48 -19.47 6.32
CA LYS A 50 1.31 -18.46 5.65
C LYS A 50 2.65 -18.25 6.35
N MET A 51 2.72 -18.32 7.68
CA MET A 51 3.98 -18.19 8.42
C MET A 51 4.96 -19.35 8.18
N ARG A 52 4.50 -20.50 7.66
CA ARG A 52 5.39 -21.63 7.29
C ARG A 52 6.19 -21.37 6.01
N ALA A 53 5.87 -20.34 5.24
CA ALA A 53 6.67 -19.95 4.07
C ALA A 53 8.15 -19.75 4.42
N PHE A 54 8.43 -19.20 5.62
CA PHE A 54 9.80 -19.05 6.11
C PHE A 54 10.57 -20.38 6.11
N ALA A 55 10.00 -21.44 6.70
CA ALA A 55 10.64 -22.75 6.78
C ALA A 55 10.88 -23.34 5.39
N ALA A 56 9.92 -23.17 4.47
CA ALA A 56 10.05 -23.64 3.10
C ALA A 56 11.20 -22.97 2.31
N VAL A 57 11.56 -21.73 2.64
CA VAL A 57 12.76 -21.09 2.07
C VAL A 57 14.03 -21.63 2.74
N LEU A 58 14.01 -21.75 4.07
CA LEU A 58 15.16 -22.24 4.86
C LEU A 58 15.60 -23.65 4.46
N ASP A 59 14.67 -24.52 4.09
CA ASP A 59 14.97 -25.87 3.61
C ASP A 59 15.74 -25.90 2.28
N ARG A 60 15.81 -24.77 1.56
CA ARG A 60 16.43 -24.68 0.22
C ARG A 60 17.61 -23.72 0.15
N PHE A 61 17.63 -22.70 1.01
CA PHE A 61 18.62 -21.64 0.95
C PHE A 61 19.11 -21.29 2.36
N ASP A 62 20.42 -21.34 2.55
CA ASP A 62 21.06 -20.89 3.79
C ASP A 62 20.97 -19.36 3.95
N GLU A 63 21.10 -18.63 2.84
CA GLU A 63 21.01 -17.17 2.80
C GLU A 63 20.10 -16.67 1.67
N ALA A 64 18.93 -16.17 2.06
CA ALA A 64 17.95 -15.59 1.13
C ALA A 64 17.46 -14.21 1.59
N HIS A 65 17.24 -13.32 0.63
CA HIS A 65 16.43 -12.11 0.78
C HIS A 65 15.04 -12.48 0.26
N VAL A 66 14.06 -12.51 1.16
CA VAL A 66 12.77 -13.16 0.93
C VAL A 66 11.67 -12.11 0.81
N LEU A 67 11.03 -12.06 -0.35
CA LEU A 67 9.77 -11.37 -0.58
C LEU A 67 8.63 -12.37 -0.46
N GLN A 68 7.87 -12.28 0.63
CA GLN A 68 6.69 -13.10 0.84
C GLN A 68 5.44 -12.35 0.38
N LEU A 69 4.67 -12.94 -0.53
CA LEU A 69 3.46 -12.36 -1.12
C LEU A 69 2.24 -13.25 -0.92
N ASP A 70 1.04 -12.66 -0.81
CA ASP A 70 -0.22 -13.43 -0.89
C ASP A 70 -0.48 -13.90 -2.34
N ASN A 71 -1.41 -14.84 -2.51
CA ASN A 71 -1.68 -15.49 -3.81
C ASN A 71 -2.84 -14.85 -4.61
N ASP A 72 -3.31 -13.69 -4.17
CA ASP A 72 -4.41 -12.91 -4.73
C ASP A 72 -3.95 -11.48 -5.06
N MET A 73 -2.69 -11.33 -5.49
CA MET A 73 -2.14 -10.05 -5.91
C MET A 73 -1.70 -10.09 -7.37
N LEU A 74 -1.62 -8.92 -7.99
CA LEU A 74 -1.02 -8.73 -9.32
C LEU A 74 0.14 -7.76 -9.22
N ILE A 75 1.26 -8.11 -9.87
CA ILE A 75 2.45 -7.27 -9.96
C ILE A 75 2.48 -6.64 -11.35
N ARG A 76 2.41 -5.31 -11.41
CA ARG A 76 2.47 -4.55 -12.66
C ARG A 76 3.81 -4.77 -13.36
N GLU A 77 3.82 -4.79 -14.69
CA GLU A 77 5.01 -5.16 -15.46
C GLU A 77 6.21 -4.23 -15.28
N ASP A 78 5.97 -2.96 -14.96
CA ASP A 78 6.99 -1.94 -14.72
C ASP A 78 7.31 -1.76 -13.21
N CYS A 79 6.82 -2.66 -12.35
CA CYS A 79 7.08 -2.59 -10.92
C CYS A 79 8.59 -2.69 -10.65
N PRO A 80 9.20 -1.65 -10.02
CA PRO A 80 10.59 -1.73 -9.59
C PRO A 80 10.76 -2.82 -8.53
N SER A 81 11.97 -3.36 -8.42
CA SER A 81 12.23 -4.46 -7.49
C SER A 81 12.14 -3.98 -6.04
N PRO A 82 11.29 -4.58 -5.18
CA PRO A 82 11.29 -4.28 -3.75
C PRO A 82 12.64 -4.60 -3.09
N PHE A 83 13.37 -5.58 -3.64
CA PHE A 83 14.69 -6.00 -3.14
C PHE A 83 15.75 -4.90 -3.21
N ASP A 84 15.56 -3.90 -4.08
CA ASP A 84 16.49 -2.78 -4.24
C ASP A 84 16.19 -1.62 -3.26
N LEU A 85 15.04 -1.64 -2.59
CA LEU A 85 14.59 -0.57 -1.69
C LEU A 85 15.00 -0.77 -0.24
N VAL A 86 15.30 -2.01 0.16
CA VAL A 86 15.51 -2.41 1.55
C VAL A 86 16.62 -3.42 1.62
N SER A 87 17.52 -3.29 2.59
CA SER A 87 18.64 -4.21 2.77
C SER A 87 18.22 -5.48 3.52
N PRO A 88 18.92 -6.62 3.38
CA PRO A 88 18.51 -7.87 4.04
C PRO A 88 18.49 -7.86 5.58
N ASP A 89 19.20 -6.94 6.21
CA ASP A 89 19.18 -6.69 7.67
C ASP A 89 17.95 -5.86 8.10
N GLN A 90 17.10 -5.45 7.16
CA GLN A 90 15.87 -4.72 7.41
C GLN A 90 14.64 -5.58 7.10
N PHE A 91 13.55 -5.29 7.79
CA PHE A 91 12.25 -5.93 7.57
C PHE A 91 11.30 -4.91 6.94
N ALA A 92 11.01 -5.09 5.66
CA ALA A 92 10.04 -4.27 4.96
C ALA A 92 8.61 -4.81 5.04
N MET A 93 7.67 -3.89 5.20
CA MET A 93 6.23 -4.12 5.07
C MET A 93 5.56 -2.85 4.53
N VAL A 94 4.31 -2.94 4.08
CA VAL A 94 3.50 -1.75 3.82
C VAL A 94 2.60 -1.51 5.03
N ALA A 95 2.68 -0.31 5.62
CA ALA A 95 1.75 0.10 6.67
C ALA A 95 0.38 0.29 6.02
N GLY A 96 -0.66 -0.38 6.50
CA GLY A 96 -1.97 -0.18 5.89
C GLY A 96 -2.95 -1.25 6.28
N ARG A 97 -4.09 -0.86 6.83
CA ARG A 97 -5.19 -1.80 7.06
C ARG A 97 -5.96 -1.98 5.76
N GLN A 98 -6.48 -3.18 5.51
CA GLN A 98 -7.39 -3.46 4.39
C GLN A 98 -8.64 -2.55 4.35
N ARG A 99 -8.91 -1.75 5.41
CA ARG A 99 -10.06 -0.83 5.56
C ARG A 99 -9.66 0.49 6.26
N PRO A 100 -9.30 1.56 5.51
CA PRO A 100 -8.86 2.85 6.07
C PRO A 100 -10.01 3.70 6.64
N ASP A 101 -11.26 3.33 6.34
CA ASP A 101 -12.47 3.93 6.91
C ASP A 101 -12.66 3.61 8.40
N ARG A 102 -12.00 2.56 8.90
CA ARG A 102 -12.07 2.14 10.30
C ARG A 102 -11.17 3.00 11.20
N ARG A 103 -11.67 3.31 12.39
CA ARG A 103 -10.94 4.09 13.42
C ARG A 103 -9.53 3.55 13.66
N VAL A 104 -8.58 4.44 13.87
CA VAL A 104 -7.15 4.15 14.13
C VAL A 104 -6.81 4.27 15.63
N ASP A 105 -7.75 4.78 16.43
CA ASP A 105 -7.59 4.98 17.87
C ASP A 105 -7.44 3.66 18.66
N GLU A 106 -7.21 3.80 19.96
CA GLU A 106 -6.97 2.71 20.92
C GLU A 106 -8.17 1.77 21.10
N SER A 107 -9.36 2.16 20.62
CA SER A 107 -10.57 1.34 20.62
C SER A 107 -10.71 0.48 19.36
N SER A 108 -9.84 0.70 18.36
CA SER A 108 -9.92 0.00 17.09
C SER A 108 -9.66 -1.50 17.20
N TRP A 109 -10.21 -2.27 16.25
CA TRP A 109 -9.96 -3.72 16.15
C TRP A 109 -8.45 -4.02 16.13
N GLY A 110 -7.66 -3.25 15.37
CA GLY A 110 -6.21 -3.42 15.31
C GLY A 110 -5.53 -3.18 16.65
N ALA A 111 -5.96 -2.16 17.41
CA ALA A 111 -5.43 -1.91 18.76
C ALA A 111 -5.73 -3.09 19.71
N ARG A 112 -6.94 -3.66 19.64
CA ARG A 112 -7.31 -4.86 20.41
C ARG A 112 -6.49 -6.09 20.00
N ALA A 113 -6.28 -6.31 18.70
CA ALA A 113 -5.49 -7.42 18.18
C ALA A 113 -4.03 -7.31 18.66
N HIS A 114 -3.39 -6.16 18.46
CA HIS A 114 -2.02 -5.90 18.93
C HIS A 114 -1.89 -6.08 20.44
N ARG A 115 -2.81 -5.54 21.25
CA ARG A 115 -2.79 -5.74 22.71
C ARG A 115 -2.89 -7.23 23.09
N THR A 116 -3.84 -7.94 22.47
CA THR A 116 -4.08 -9.36 22.75
C THR A 116 -2.83 -10.20 22.47
N TRP A 117 -2.22 -10.00 21.30
CA TRP A 117 -1.04 -10.78 20.91
C TRP A 117 0.22 -10.35 21.67
N ALA A 118 0.38 -9.07 22.00
CA ALA A 118 1.47 -8.57 22.84
C ALA A 118 1.45 -9.25 24.22
N THR A 119 0.28 -9.30 24.87
CA THR A 119 0.12 -10.00 26.15
C THR A 119 0.41 -11.50 26.04
N ARG A 120 -0.15 -12.17 25.02
CA ARG A 120 0.03 -13.63 24.86
C ARG A 120 1.47 -14.03 24.58
N MET A 121 2.17 -13.23 23.77
CA MET A 121 3.53 -13.51 23.33
C MET A 121 4.60 -12.88 24.22
N ASN A 122 4.19 -12.12 25.24
CA ASN A 122 5.07 -11.33 26.10
C ASN A 122 6.03 -10.47 25.25
N THR A 123 5.46 -9.58 24.45
CA THR A 123 6.17 -8.64 23.59
C THR A 123 5.59 -7.24 23.75
N ASP A 124 6.34 -6.24 23.29
CA ASP A 124 5.80 -4.88 23.17
C ASP A 124 4.68 -4.81 22.13
N GLN A 125 3.77 -3.87 22.34
CA GLN A 125 2.68 -3.60 21.42
C GLN A 125 3.14 -2.65 20.30
N LEU A 126 2.97 -3.07 19.04
CA LEU A 126 3.15 -2.16 17.90
C LEU A 126 2.05 -1.07 17.92
N PRO A 127 2.38 0.20 17.66
CA PRO A 127 1.39 1.26 17.49
C PRO A 127 0.35 0.87 16.43
N PRO A 128 -0.97 0.96 16.72
CA PRO A 128 -2.01 0.47 15.81
C PRO A 128 -2.04 1.15 14.44
N ALA A 129 -1.47 2.36 14.31
CA ALA A 129 -1.31 3.10 13.06
C ALA A 129 -0.27 2.46 12.11
N LEU A 130 0.64 1.65 12.66
CA LEU A 130 1.70 0.96 11.92
C LEU A 130 1.34 -0.49 11.56
N HIS A 131 0.07 -0.86 11.72
CA HIS A 131 -0.38 -2.23 11.44
C HIS A 131 0.02 -2.66 10.02
N PRO A 132 0.70 -3.81 9.85
CA PRO A 132 1.13 -4.26 8.55
C PRO A 132 -0.07 -4.68 7.69
N ASN A 133 -0.01 -4.39 6.39
CA ASN A 133 -0.77 -5.17 5.43
C ASN A 133 -0.03 -6.48 5.17
N GLY A 134 -0.64 -7.60 5.55
CA GLY A 134 0.04 -8.88 5.50
C GLY A 134 0.36 -9.36 4.10
N GLY A 135 -0.25 -8.79 3.06
CA GLY A 135 -0.04 -9.18 1.67
C GLY A 135 1.42 -9.18 1.22
N LEU A 136 2.30 -8.41 1.86
CA LEU A 136 3.71 -8.30 1.49
C LEU A 136 4.62 -8.16 2.71
N TYR A 137 5.64 -9.01 2.77
CA TYR A 137 6.80 -8.87 3.68
C TYR A 137 8.10 -9.05 2.91
N LEU A 138 9.13 -8.27 3.25
CA LEU A 138 10.46 -8.40 2.68
C LEU A 138 11.51 -8.46 3.80
N TYR A 139 12.34 -9.50 3.83
CA TYR A 139 13.28 -9.72 4.93
C TYR A 139 14.45 -10.63 4.56
N GLY A 140 15.63 -10.43 5.17
CA GLY A 140 16.73 -11.38 5.07
C GLY A 140 16.55 -12.57 6.03
N LEU A 141 16.57 -13.78 5.49
CA LEU A 141 16.38 -15.02 6.23
C LEU A 141 17.31 -15.15 7.45
N PRO A 142 18.64 -14.92 7.34
CA PRO A 142 19.56 -15.11 8.47
C PRO A 142 19.31 -14.12 9.60
N HIS A 143 19.01 -12.86 9.27
CA HIS A 143 18.83 -11.79 10.26
C HIS A 143 17.53 -11.99 11.06
N PHE A 144 16.46 -12.45 10.41
CA PHE A 144 15.14 -12.56 11.02
C PHE A 144 14.77 -13.96 11.49
N LEU A 145 15.67 -14.95 11.39
CA LEU A 145 15.42 -16.33 11.85
C LEU A 145 14.85 -16.40 13.28
N SER A 146 15.40 -15.61 14.21
CA SER A 146 14.93 -15.60 15.60
C SER A 146 13.50 -15.06 15.79
N VAL A 147 13.06 -14.15 14.91
CA VAL A 147 11.68 -13.64 14.87
C VAL A 147 10.74 -14.77 14.46
N TRP A 148 11.10 -15.48 13.38
CA TRP A 148 10.29 -16.58 12.85
C TRP A 148 10.21 -17.78 13.79
N GLN A 149 11.31 -18.17 14.44
CA GLN A 149 11.30 -19.21 15.47
C GLN A 149 10.34 -18.89 16.63
N ARG A 150 10.22 -17.61 17.00
CA ARG A 150 9.26 -17.18 18.04
C ARG A 150 7.82 -17.27 17.56
N ILE A 151 7.56 -16.89 16.30
CA ILE A 151 6.24 -17.04 15.66
C ILE A 151 5.87 -18.53 15.54
N GLU A 152 6.80 -19.41 15.19
CA GLU A 152 6.57 -20.85 15.13
C GLU A 152 6.24 -21.44 16.51
N LYS A 153 6.96 -21.02 17.56
CA LYS A 153 6.65 -21.40 18.95
C LYS A 153 5.24 -20.93 19.34
N ALA A 154 4.83 -19.75 18.89
CA ALA A 154 3.48 -19.25 19.09
C ALA A 154 2.44 -20.10 18.34
N GLN A 155 2.69 -20.44 17.08
CA GLN A 155 1.84 -21.32 16.31
C GLN A 155 1.61 -22.65 17.03
N LYS A 156 2.66 -23.32 17.52
CA LYS A 156 2.53 -24.60 18.26
C LYS A 156 1.65 -24.49 19.52
N ARG A 157 1.63 -23.33 20.17
CA ARG A 157 0.83 -23.09 21.39
C ARG A 157 -0.62 -22.69 21.09
N TRP A 158 -0.87 -22.02 19.97
CA TRP A 158 -2.16 -21.36 19.70
C TRP A 158 -2.81 -21.74 18.36
N SER A 159 -2.27 -22.71 17.61
CA SER A 159 -2.80 -23.14 16.29
C SER A 159 -4.21 -23.73 16.34
N ASN A 160 -4.60 -24.30 17.49
CA ASN A 160 -5.88 -24.99 17.67
C ASN A 160 -7.04 -24.05 18.04
N TYR A 161 -6.76 -22.76 18.25
CA TYR A 161 -7.81 -21.77 18.42
C TYR A 161 -8.35 -21.38 17.05
N GLY A 162 -9.25 -22.23 16.53
CA GLY A 162 -9.89 -22.07 15.21
C GLY A 162 -10.58 -20.71 15.00
N ASP A 163 -10.92 -20.01 16.08
CA ASP A 163 -11.64 -18.72 16.07
C ASP A 163 -10.83 -17.51 16.57
N MET A 164 -9.60 -17.69 17.05
CA MET A 164 -8.82 -16.53 17.51
C MET A 164 -7.98 -15.99 16.36
N GLY A 165 -8.42 -14.84 15.81
CA GLY A 165 -7.79 -14.09 14.73
C GLY A 165 -6.28 -13.92 14.91
N ALA A 166 -5.53 -14.92 14.45
CA ALA A 166 -4.12 -14.81 14.22
C ALA A 166 -3.97 -13.97 12.95
N ASP A 167 -3.35 -12.81 13.11
CA ASP A 167 -3.23 -11.81 12.09
C ASP A 167 -1.85 -11.16 12.17
N GLU A 168 -1.63 -10.20 11.28
CA GLU A 168 -0.40 -9.43 11.09
C GLU A 168 0.12 -8.76 12.36
N SER A 169 -0.70 -8.58 13.39
CA SER A 169 -0.27 -8.07 14.69
C SER A 169 0.74 -8.97 15.40
N ILE A 170 0.73 -10.28 15.16
CA ILE A 170 1.73 -11.22 15.71
C ILE A 170 3.12 -10.84 15.23
N ILE A 171 3.31 -10.75 13.91
CA ILE A 171 4.62 -10.41 13.33
C ILE A 171 5.02 -8.98 13.68
N GLY A 172 4.07 -8.05 13.61
CA GLY A 172 4.29 -6.64 13.95
C GLY A 172 4.79 -6.47 15.39
N ASN A 173 4.18 -7.14 16.37
CA ASN A 173 4.58 -7.04 17.77
C ASN A 173 5.95 -7.69 18.04
N VAL A 174 6.25 -8.85 17.45
CA VAL A 174 7.55 -9.51 17.64
C VAL A 174 8.67 -8.63 17.06
N LEU A 175 8.47 -8.10 15.85
CA LEU A 175 9.41 -7.16 15.22
C LEU A 175 9.58 -5.91 16.07
N TRP A 176 8.49 -5.30 16.52
CA TRP A 176 8.53 -4.08 17.32
C TRP A 176 9.29 -4.22 18.64
N SER A 177 9.23 -5.40 19.24
CA SER A 177 9.87 -5.68 20.53
C SER A 177 11.34 -6.10 20.40
N ARG A 178 11.76 -6.62 19.24
CA ARG A 178 13.11 -7.22 19.08
C ARG A 178 13.99 -6.54 18.04
N CYS A 179 13.37 -5.97 17.01
CA CYS A 179 14.03 -5.50 15.81
C CYS A 179 13.44 -4.16 15.36
N ARG A 180 13.06 -3.28 16.31
CA ARG A 180 12.35 -2.02 16.01
C ARG A 180 13.11 -1.19 14.97
N ASP A 181 14.41 -1.04 15.14
CA ASP A 181 15.25 -0.19 14.30
C ASP A 181 15.48 -0.76 12.89
N ALA A 182 15.16 -2.04 12.70
CA ALA A 182 15.24 -2.73 11.41
C ALA A 182 13.95 -2.64 10.60
N ILE A 183 12.83 -2.17 11.18
CA ILE A 183 11.56 -2.05 10.47
C ILE A 183 11.63 -0.94 9.43
N ARG A 184 11.21 -1.23 8.20
CA ARG A 184 11.07 -0.27 7.11
C ARG A 184 9.68 -0.36 6.50
N PHE A 185 9.15 0.79 6.12
CA PHE A 185 7.86 0.85 5.43
C PHE A 185 8.08 1.14 3.94
N LEU A 186 7.63 0.21 3.10
CA LEU A 186 7.59 0.42 1.67
C LEU A 186 6.48 1.42 1.30
N PRO A 187 6.60 2.11 0.15
CA PRO A 187 5.52 2.93 -0.39
C PRO A 187 4.21 2.13 -0.57
N GLN A 188 3.06 2.80 -0.42
CA GLN A 188 1.72 2.17 -0.50
C GLN A 188 1.47 1.46 -1.83
N GLU A 189 2.11 1.93 -2.90
CA GLU A 189 2.00 1.36 -4.24
C GLU A 189 2.44 -0.11 -4.30
N PHE A 190 3.25 -0.58 -3.36
CA PHE A 190 3.71 -1.97 -3.27
C PHE A 190 2.73 -2.93 -2.58
N ASN A 191 1.61 -2.45 -2.02
CA ASN A 191 0.56 -3.32 -1.49
C ASN A 191 -0.76 -2.56 -1.33
N THR A 192 -1.35 -2.16 -2.46
CA THR A 192 -2.62 -1.44 -2.45
C THR A 192 -3.79 -2.41 -2.49
N VAL A 193 -4.71 -2.31 -1.54
CA VAL A 193 -5.84 -3.25 -1.47
C VAL A 193 -7.02 -2.76 -2.29
N LEU A 194 -7.53 -3.59 -3.21
CA LEU A 194 -8.58 -3.21 -4.16
C LEU A 194 -9.92 -2.84 -3.48
N CYS A 195 -10.20 -3.31 -2.26
CA CYS A 195 -11.36 -2.82 -1.50
C CYS A 195 -11.25 -1.36 -1.05
N GLN A 196 -10.05 -0.76 -1.13
CA GLN A 196 -9.79 0.65 -0.78
C GLN A 196 -10.02 1.59 -1.98
N ASN A 197 -9.77 1.12 -3.22
CA ASN A 197 -9.65 1.98 -4.41
C ASN A 197 -10.16 1.28 -5.68
N GLY A 198 -11.35 0.68 -5.61
CA GLY A 198 -11.94 -0.14 -6.68
C GLY A 198 -12.08 0.51 -8.06
N TRP A 199 -12.06 1.85 -8.11
CA TRP A 199 -12.20 2.64 -9.32
C TRP A 199 -10.85 3.04 -9.93
N LEU A 200 -9.80 3.25 -9.12
CA LEU A 200 -8.42 3.56 -9.58
C LEU A 200 -7.74 2.42 -10.33
N LEU A 201 -8.36 1.24 -10.31
CA LEU A 201 -7.86 0.00 -10.90
C LEU A 201 -8.71 -0.44 -12.11
N ARG A 202 -9.61 0.44 -12.60
CA ARG A 202 -10.46 0.20 -13.78
C ARG A 202 -9.74 0.43 -15.10
N ASP A 203 -8.61 1.11 -15.08
CA ASP A 203 -7.89 1.50 -16.27
C ASP A 203 -6.59 0.70 -16.40
N ASN A 204 -6.06 0.54 -17.63
CA ASN A 204 -4.77 -0.15 -17.89
C ASN A 204 -3.55 0.56 -17.24
N PHE A 205 -3.78 1.58 -16.42
CA PHE A 205 -2.77 2.39 -15.78
C PHE A 205 -3.19 2.66 -14.35
N SER A 206 -2.74 1.78 -13.46
CA SER A 206 -2.96 1.89 -12.03
C SER A 206 -1.85 2.70 -11.38
N PRO A 207 -2.08 3.55 -10.36
CA PRO A 207 -0.99 4.11 -9.54
C PRO A 207 -0.24 3.06 -8.70
N THR A 208 -0.70 1.82 -8.71
CA THR A 208 -0.18 0.72 -7.90
C THR A 208 0.82 -0.10 -8.70
N TYR A 209 1.91 -0.49 -8.03
CA TYR A 209 2.85 -1.45 -8.55
C TYR A 209 2.42 -2.88 -8.21
N ILE A 210 1.88 -3.10 -7.01
CA ILE A 210 1.35 -4.39 -6.58
C ILE A 210 -0.04 -4.18 -6.00
N THR A 211 -1.02 -4.81 -6.65
CA THR A 211 -2.44 -4.72 -6.30
C THR A 211 -2.88 -5.95 -5.57
N HIS A 212 -3.43 -5.80 -4.37
CA HIS A 212 -3.93 -6.88 -3.51
C HIS A 212 -5.46 -6.99 -3.63
N TYR A 213 -5.94 -8.05 -4.27
CA TYR A 213 -7.37 -8.31 -4.48
C TYR A 213 -7.98 -9.01 -3.26
N ALA A 214 -7.99 -8.34 -2.12
CA ALA A 214 -8.51 -8.93 -0.89
C ALA A 214 -10.04 -9.06 -0.90
N MET A 215 -10.56 -10.01 -0.12
CA MET A 215 -11.99 -10.18 0.17
C MET A 215 -12.86 -10.32 -1.10
N GLY A 216 -13.93 -9.53 -1.24
CA GLY A 216 -14.85 -9.58 -2.37
C GLY A 216 -14.22 -9.15 -3.70
N ALA A 217 -13.01 -8.57 -3.68
CA ALA A 217 -12.36 -8.12 -4.89
C ALA A 217 -11.70 -9.27 -5.70
N LYS A 218 -11.55 -10.46 -5.11
CA LYS A 218 -10.94 -11.65 -5.76
C LYS A 218 -11.63 -12.05 -7.06
N GLU A 219 -12.92 -11.81 -7.18
CA GLU A 219 -13.70 -12.13 -8.40
C GLU A 219 -13.20 -11.37 -9.64
N LYS A 220 -12.57 -10.21 -9.45
CA LYS A 220 -12.05 -9.35 -10.53
C LYS A 220 -10.63 -9.72 -10.97
N LEU A 221 -9.97 -10.64 -10.26
CA LEU A 221 -8.57 -11.00 -10.48
C LEU A 221 -8.35 -11.63 -11.87
N ALA A 222 -9.35 -12.36 -12.39
CA ALA A 222 -9.26 -13.05 -13.67
C ALA A 222 -9.23 -12.10 -14.87
N GLU A 223 -9.96 -10.98 -14.79
CA GLU A 223 -10.10 -9.99 -15.87
C GLU A 223 -9.11 -8.82 -15.74
N ALA A 224 -8.43 -8.72 -14.60
CA ALA A 224 -7.50 -7.64 -14.33
C ALA A 224 -6.23 -7.72 -15.20
N ASN A 225 -5.79 -6.58 -15.69
CA ASN A 225 -4.56 -6.48 -16.47
C ASN A 225 -3.40 -6.00 -15.59
N TRP A 226 -2.25 -6.67 -15.68
CA TRP A 226 -1.01 -6.27 -15.02
C TRP A 226 0.07 -5.79 -16.00
N ARG A 227 -0.18 -5.91 -17.31
CA ARG A 227 0.67 -5.38 -18.37
C ARG A 227 0.22 -3.97 -18.71
N VAL A 228 1.16 -3.04 -18.91
CA VAL A 228 0.92 -1.66 -19.31
C VAL A 228 0.85 -1.62 -20.83
N THR A 229 -0.28 -2.08 -21.37
CA THR A 229 -0.52 -2.03 -22.82
C THR A 229 -1.33 -0.79 -23.20
N GLY A 230 -0.76 0.05 -24.06
CA GLY A 230 -1.50 1.12 -24.75
C GLY A 230 -1.89 2.32 -23.87
N TRP A 231 -2.62 3.26 -24.46
CA TRP A 231 -3.21 4.35 -23.69
C TRP A 231 -4.36 3.78 -22.86
N PRO A 232 -4.41 4.06 -21.54
CA PRO A 232 -5.33 3.38 -20.64
C PRO A 232 -6.77 3.90 -20.71
N TRP A 233 -6.98 5.02 -21.39
CA TRP A 233 -8.26 5.71 -21.50
C TRP A 233 -8.68 5.87 -22.96
N ASP A 234 -9.96 6.18 -23.15
CA ASP A 234 -10.54 6.39 -24.47
C ASP A 234 -9.83 7.52 -25.25
N ASN A 235 -10.01 7.53 -26.57
CA ASN A 235 -9.33 8.48 -27.45
C ASN A 235 -9.71 9.95 -27.17
N ASP A 236 -10.90 10.16 -26.62
CA ASP A 236 -11.51 11.43 -26.24
C ASP A 236 -11.31 11.79 -24.76
N ASP A 237 -10.57 10.99 -23.98
CA ASP A 237 -10.30 11.32 -22.58
C ASP A 237 -9.55 12.68 -22.47
N PRO A 238 -10.06 13.66 -21.70
CA PRO A 238 -9.46 14.98 -21.55
C PRO A 238 -7.98 14.95 -21.14
N VAL A 239 -7.58 13.99 -20.31
CA VAL A 239 -6.21 13.83 -19.82
C VAL A 239 -5.26 13.49 -20.95
N ARG A 240 -5.74 12.84 -22.02
CA ARG A 240 -4.93 12.54 -23.21
C ARG A 240 -4.55 13.79 -24.00
N ASN A 241 -5.41 14.81 -24.02
CA ASN A 241 -5.11 16.08 -24.67
C ASN A 241 -4.10 16.87 -23.85
N ILE A 242 -4.34 17.00 -22.54
CA ILE A 242 -3.41 17.61 -21.59
C ILE A 242 -2.03 16.95 -21.70
N ALA A 243 -1.98 15.62 -21.73
CA ALA A 243 -0.71 14.90 -21.81
C ALA A 243 0.05 15.17 -23.12
N ARG A 244 -0.65 15.33 -24.24
CA ARG A 244 -0.06 15.69 -25.53
C ARG A 244 0.49 17.12 -25.51
N GLU A 245 -0.17 18.05 -24.83
CA GLU A 245 0.24 19.45 -24.77
C GLU A 245 1.45 19.66 -23.88
N VAL A 246 1.51 19.00 -22.72
CA VAL A 246 2.71 18.97 -21.85
C VAL A 246 3.92 18.41 -22.61
N ARG A 247 3.78 17.28 -23.31
CA ARG A 247 4.87 16.68 -24.12
C ARG A 247 5.35 17.57 -25.27
N ARG A 248 4.48 18.45 -25.78
CA ARG A 248 4.83 19.44 -26.82
C ARG A 248 5.48 20.70 -26.24
N GLY A 249 5.72 20.74 -24.92
CA GLY A 249 6.27 21.90 -24.24
C GLY A 249 5.32 23.10 -24.21
N LYS A 250 4.03 22.90 -24.51
CA LYS A 250 3.01 23.96 -24.47
C LYS A 250 2.66 24.37 -23.05
N HIS A 251 2.81 23.43 -22.11
CA HIS A 251 2.55 23.64 -20.69
C HIS A 251 3.76 23.17 -19.87
N LYS A 252 4.12 23.93 -18.84
CA LYS A 252 5.01 23.44 -17.78
C LYS A 252 4.17 22.62 -16.80
N VAL A 253 4.72 21.51 -16.28
CA VAL A 253 4.08 20.77 -15.20
C VAL A 253 4.05 21.67 -13.96
N GLY A 254 2.91 22.32 -13.73
CA GLY A 254 2.72 23.30 -12.68
C GLY A 254 1.26 23.25 -12.23
N CYS A 255 1.08 22.91 -10.95
CA CYS A 255 -0.13 22.92 -10.13
C CYS A 255 -1.48 22.68 -10.84
N LEU A 256 -2.14 21.59 -10.43
CA LEU A 256 -3.45 21.20 -10.94
C LEU A 256 -4.58 21.85 -10.12
N VAL A 257 -5.42 22.66 -10.78
CA VAL A 257 -6.75 23.03 -10.26
C VAL A 257 -7.76 22.06 -10.87
N SER A 258 -7.92 20.90 -10.24
CA SER A 258 -8.92 19.90 -10.67
C SER A 258 -10.06 19.86 -9.66
N PRO A 259 -11.32 20.08 -10.10
CA PRO A 259 -12.49 19.88 -9.24
C PRO A 259 -12.78 18.39 -9.01
N ASP A 260 -12.27 17.51 -9.88
CA ASP A 260 -12.55 16.08 -9.83
C ASP A 260 -11.29 15.26 -9.47
N SER A 261 -11.49 14.25 -8.62
CA SER A 261 -10.40 13.38 -8.13
C SER A 261 -9.91 12.40 -9.19
N ASP A 262 -10.69 12.13 -10.24
CA ASP A 262 -10.35 11.17 -11.30
C ASP A 262 -9.25 11.74 -12.21
N THR A 263 -9.47 12.92 -12.79
CA THR A 263 -8.50 13.71 -13.55
C THR A 263 -7.21 13.92 -12.77
N ALA A 264 -7.32 14.26 -11.47
CA ALA A 264 -6.15 14.41 -10.61
C ALA A 264 -5.35 13.11 -10.46
N CYS A 265 -6.03 11.98 -10.27
CA CYS A 265 -5.38 10.68 -10.24
C CYS A 265 -4.70 10.37 -11.58
N LYS A 266 -5.44 10.45 -12.69
CA LYS A 266 -4.92 10.17 -14.04
C LYS A 266 -3.65 10.98 -14.36
N LEU A 267 -3.66 12.28 -14.05
CA LEU A 267 -2.49 13.15 -14.24
C LEU A 267 -1.32 12.76 -13.33
N LEU A 268 -1.57 12.46 -12.06
CA LEU A 268 -0.52 12.00 -11.14
C LEU A 268 0.08 10.65 -11.56
N ILE A 269 -0.69 9.75 -12.20
CA ILE A 269 -0.14 8.50 -12.72
C ILE A 269 0.72 8.80 -13.96
N LEU A 270 0.29 9.70 -14.85
CA LEU A 270 1.01 10.00 -16.10
C LEU A 270 2.30 10.79 -15.89
N PHE A 271 2.31 11.66 -14.88
CA PHE A 271 3.39 12.58 -14.57
C PHE A 271 3.89 12.27 -13.15
N PRO A 272 4.83 11.30 -12.99
CA PRO A 272 5.37 10.91 -11.69
C PRO A 272 5.94 12.08 -10.87
N GLU A 273 6.43 13.11 -11.55
CA GLU A 273 6.98 14.35 -11.00
C GLU A 273 5.93 15.33 -10.48
N LEU A 274 4.66 15.15 -10.84
CA LEU A 274 3.58 16.05 -10.46
C LEU A 274 3.29 15.94 -8.96
N GLN A 275 3.28 17.11 -8.30
CA GLN A 275 2.83 17.26 -6.92
C GLN A 275 1.44 17.89 -6.91
N LEU A 276 0.57 17.38 -6.04
CA LEU A 276 -0.79 17.90 -5.88
C LEU A 276 -0.82 18.80 -4.66
N PHE A 277 -1.24 20.04 -4.84
CA PHE A 277 -1.40 20.99 -3.74
C PHE A 277 -2.88 21.24 -3.51
N GLY A 278 -3.33 21.13 -2.26
CA GLY A 278 -4.71 21.42 -1.89
C GLY A 278 -4.82 22.75 -1.17
N ILE A 279 -5.69 23.63 -1.67
CA ILE A 279 -6.00 24.91 -1.04
C ILE A 279 -7.19 24.70 -0.10
N HIS A 280 -6.95 24.85 1.21
CA HIS A 280 -8.02 24.77 2.20
C HIS A 280 -8.64 26.15 2.38
N ALA A 281 -9.68 26.44 1.60
CA ALA A 281 -10.46 27.67 1.73
C ALA A 281 -11.17 27.70 3.10
N ASN A 282 -10.49 28.28 4.08
CA ASN A 282 -10.99 29.00 5.25
C ASN A 282 -10.02 28.87 6.42
N ARG A 283 -8.97 29.69 6.38
CA ARG A 283 -8.38 30.48 7.48
C ARG A 283 -6.98 30.86 7.03
N ARG A 284 -6.63 32.15 7.15
CA ARG A 284 -5.24 32.53 7.36
C ARG A 284 -4.82 31.76 8.61
N VAL A 285 -4.14 30.63 8.43
CA VAL A 285 -3.47 29.96 9.54
C VAL A 285 -2.33 30.92 9.87
N GLY A 286 -2.54 31.78 10.86
CA GLY A 286 -1.44 32.53 11.46
C GLY A 286 -0.35 31.52 11.79
N VAL A 287 0.89 31.86 11.46
CA VAL A 287 2.08 31.02 11.65
C VAL A 287 1.94 30.21 12.94
N LEU A 288 1.73 28.90 12.79
CA LEU A 288 1.45 27.98 13.91
C LEU A 288 2.66 27.96 14.83
N GLN A 289 2.51 28.53 16.04
CA GLN A 289 3.57 28.50 17.05
C GLN A 289 3.51 27.26 17.95
N ASP A 290 2.42 26.46 17.89
CA ASP A 290 2.24 25.30 18.77
C ASP A 290 1.59 24.09 18.05
N PRO A 291 2.22 22.90 18.05
CA PRO A 291 1.66 21.66 17.51
C PRO A 291 0.36 21.19 18.17
N ASP A 292 0.11 21.54 19.45
CA ASP A 292 -1.10 21.09 20.16
C ASP A 292 -2.37 21.82 19.68
N ASP A 293 -2.22 23.02 19.13
CA ASP A 293 -3.30 23.83 18.56
C ASP A 293 -3.83 23.22 17.24
N VAL A 294 -2.99 22.47 16.51
CA VAL A 294 -3.37 21.73 15.30
C VAL A 294 -4.37 20.62 15.64
N SER A 295 -4.15 19.88 16.73
CA SER A 295 -5.01 18.77 17.17
C SER A 295 -6.40 19.27 17.60
N MET A 296 -6.46 20.43 18.26
CA MET A 296 -7.72 21.09 18.64
C MET A 296 -8.47 21.69 17.45
N GLN A 297 -7.78 22.29 16.48
CA GLN A 297 -8.43 22.86 15.28
C GLN A 297 -8.90 21.79 14.29
N LEU A 298 -8.22 20.64 14.23
CA LEU A 298 -8.66 19.45 13.49
C LEU A 298 -10.01 18.91 13.99
N HIS A 299 -10.36 19.13 15.26
CA HIS A 299 -11.66 18.73 15.82
C HIS A 299 -12.82 19.69 15.47
N ALA A 300 -12.54 20.94 15.08
CA ALA A 300 -13.56 22.00 14.98
C ALA A 300 -14.15 22.24 13.58
N SER A 301 -13.50 21.77 12.49
CA SER A 301 -13.96 22.02 11.10
C SER A 301 -14.52 20.76 10.43
N ARG A 302 -15.79 20.43 10.71
CA ARG A 302 -16.43 19.20 10.22
C ARG A 302 -16.55 19.11 8.68
N THR A 303 -16.48 20.21 7.92
CA THR A 303 -16.79 20.19 6.46
C THR A 303 -15.54 20.10 5.58
N SER A 304 -14.53 20.94 5.80
CA SER A 304 -13.30 20.94 5.00
C SER A 304 -12.47 19.68 5.22
N TYR A 305 -12.44 19.14 6.45
CA TYR A 305 -11.75 17.89 6.72
C TYR A 305 -12.44 16.67 6.09
N LEU A 306 -13.78 16.68 5.97
CA LEU A 306 -14.49 15.61 5.26
C LEU A 306 -14.15 15.61 3.78
N LEU A 307 -14.09 16.77 3.14
CA LEU A 307 -13.68 16.89 1.73
C LEU A 307 -12.23 16.46 1.52
N VAL A 308 -11.31 16.87 2.39
CA VAL A 308 -9.90 16.45 2.32
C VAL A 308 -9.76 14.96 2.55
N ARG A 309 -10.47 14.41 3.55
CA ARG A 309 -10.51 12.97 3.79
C ARG A 309 -11.08 12.22 2.58
N GLN A 310 -12.12 12.75 1.93
CA GLN A 310 -12.69 12.17 0.71
C GLN A 310 -11.70 12.22 -0.46
N ILE A 311 -11.04 13.36 -0.69
CA ILE A 311 -10.01 13.52 -1.72
C ILE A 311 -8.83 12.58 -1.46
N LEU A 312 -8.27 12.56 -0.25
CA LEU A 312 -7.16 11.66 0.09
C LEU A 312 -7.58 10.19 0.01
N SER A 313 -8.81 9.87 0.39
CA SER A 313 -9.36 8.52 0.19
C SER A 313 -9.54 8.18 -1.27
N ALA A 314 -9.88 9.14 -2.13
CA ALA A 314 -10.02 8.97 -3.57
C ALA A 314 -8.64 8.81 -4.23
N LEU A 315 -7.65 9.62 -3.86
CA LEU A 315 -6.28 9.54 -4.37
C LEU A 315 -5.59 8.21 -4.00
N GLY A 316 -6.04 7.54 -2.94
CA GLY A 316 -5.52 6.24 -2.53
C GLY A 316 -4.00 6.29 -2.33
N PRO A 317 -3.19 5.47 -3.03
CA PRO A 317 -1.72 5.49 -2.93
C PRO A 317 -1.09 6.83 -3.32
N LEU A 318 -1.74 7.59 -4.21
CA LEU A 318 -1.27 8.89 -4.67
C LEU A 318 -1.43 9.98 -3.60
N ALA A 319 -2.15 9.71 -2.51
CA ALA A 319 -2.33 10.66 -1.41
C ALA A 319 -1.01 11.14 -0.81
N ARG A 320 0.08 10.35 -0.90
CA ARG A 320 1.42 10.79 -0.46
C ARG A 320 1.99 11.95 -1.26
N ARG A 321 1.45 12.24 -2.45
CA ARG A 321 1.83 13.36 -3.32
C ARG A 321 0.99 14.59 -3.07
N TYR A 322 -0.03 14.49 -2.21
CA TYR A 322 -0.78 15.63 -1.74
C TYR A 322 0.04 16.45 -0.73
N ARG A 323 0.01 17.76 -0.90
CA ARG A 323 0.61 18.74 0.00
C ARG A 323 -0.47 19.75 0.40
N PRO A 324 -0.83 19.86 1.68
CA PRO A 324 -1.74 20.91 2.09
C PRO A 324 -1.03 22.26 1.95
N LEU A 325 -1.67 23.22 1.29
CA LEU A 325 -1.27 24.62 1.33
C LEU A 325 -2.17 25.37 2.30
N PHE A 326 -1.55 26.02 3.27
CA PHE A 326 -2.22 26.85 4.28
C PHE A 326 -2.24 28.31 3.85
N CYS A 327 -2.66 28.56 2.61
CA CYS A 327 -2.82 29.90 2.06
C CYS A 327 -4.10 29.99 1.24
N ASP A 328 -4.51 31.20 0.88
CA ASP A 328 -5.58 31.40 -0.09
C ASP A 328 -5.09 31.13 -1.52
N LEU A 329 -6.04 30.99 -2.45
CA LEU A 329 -5.77 30.70 -3.86
C LEU A 329 -4.90 31.80 -4.48
N SER A 330 -5.16 33.07 -4.18
CA SER A 330 -4.40 34.20 -4.71
C SER A 330 -2.92 34.17 -4.30
N PHE A 331 -2.61 33.81 -3.06
CA PHE A 331 -1.23 33.67 -2.60
C PHE A 331 -0.56 32.38 -3.11
N ALA A 332 -1.31 31.28 -3.24
CA ALA A 332 -0.83 30.10 -3.93
C ALA A 332 -0.48 30.43 -5.40
N GLU A 333 -1.26 31.32 -6.01
CA GLU A 333 -1.06 31.79 -7.38
C GLU A 333 0.22 32.61 -7.55
N GLU A 334 0.52 33.48 -6.59
CA GLU A 334 1.76 34.26 -6.56
C GLU A 334 3.02 33.40 -6.35
N LEU A 335 2.94 32.36 -5.50
CA LEU A 335 4.07 31.49 -5.18
C LEU A 335 4.48 30.55 -6.32
N ALA A 336 3.51 30.04 -7.08
CA ALA A 336 3.76 29.04 -8.11
C ALA A 336 3.99 29.62 -9.51
N GLY A 337 3.70 30.91 -9.74
CA GLY A 337 3.72 31.54 -11.07
C GLY A 337 2.47 31.22 -11.90
N PRO A 338 2.32 31.78 -13.11
CA PRO A 338 1.11 31.62 -13.93
C PRO A 338 0.83 30.15 -14.28
N PHE A 339 -0.42 29.72 -14.07
CA PHE A 339 -0.93 28.34 -14.19
C PHE A 339 -1.48 28.07 -15.57
N ASP A 340 -1.37 26.82 -16.03
CA ASP A 340 -1.90 26.38 -17.33
C ASP A 340 -3.06 25.36 -17.24
N PHE A 341 -3.50 24.93 -16.05
CA PHE A 341 -4.56 23.93 -15.94
C PHE A 341 -5.82 24.42 -15.22
N ILE A 342 -6.80 24.83 -16.02
CA ILE A 342 -8.23 24.88 -15.71
C ILE A 342 -8.85 23.66 -16.40
N SER A 343 -9.39 22.68 -15.66
CA SER A 343 -10.43 21.83 -16.26
C SER A 343 -11.77 22.50 -15.98
N GLU A 344 -12.21 23.33 -16.92
CA GLU A 344 -13.51 23.99 -16.89
C GLU A 344 -14.60 22.95 -17.21
N GLY A 345 -14.85 22.06 -16.25
CA GLY A 345 -16.02 21.20 -16.25
C GLY A 345 -17.16 21.90 -15.54
N SER A 346 -18.01 22.61 -16.28
CA SER A 346 -19.35 23.11 -15.85
C SER A 346 -19.45 24.34 -14.93
N LEU A 347 -18.98 25.51 -15.38
CA LEU A 347 -19.52 26.81 -14.93
C LEU A 347 -20.21 27.60 -16.06
N GLN A 348 -20.66 26.91 -17.11
CA GLN A 348 -21.62 27.45 -18.07
C GLN A 348 -22.75 26.44 -18.32
N ALA A 349 -23.80 26.56 -17.51
CA ALA A 349 -25.21 26.42 -17.88
C ALA A 349 -26.07 27.03 -16.78
#